data_AF-A0A7R9KP02-F1
#
_entry.id   AF-A0A7R9KP02-F1
#
_cell.length_a   1.000
_cell.length_b   1.000
_cell.length_c   1.000
_cell.angle_alpha   90.00
_cell.angle_beta   90.00
_cell.angle_gamma   90.00
#
_symmetry.space_group_name_H-M   'P 1'
#
loop_
_entity.id
_entity.type
_entity.pdbx_description
1 polymer ?
#
loop_
_entity_poly.entity_id
_entity_poly.type
_entity_poly.pdbx_seq_one_letter_code
_entity_poly.pdbx_strand_id
1 'polypeptide(L)'
;MEALTISFKNEFNTSATLTLTFNRTADNKTVFVQDVELSFLLSKALFPQFIDEKAYNTTVKASNPTSDLFSVASVHSYTCSAAQSVQLSHSTSGIIDIQIDFLKSKVEAYIEDAKKGEWDSEIDCKSSEISDVVPIAVGAALAGLVVIVLIAYFIGRRRSRRLAYQSV
;
A
#
# COMPACT_ATOMS: atom_id res chain seq x y z
N MET A 1 -3.08 0.50 21.77
CA MET A 1 -3.92 0.32 20.56
C MET A 1 -4.58 1.67 20.32
N GLU A 2 -4.39 2.25 19.14
CA GLU A 2 -4.99 3.54 18.77
C GLU A 2 -6.05 3.29 17.70
N ALA A 3 -7.09 4.12 17.64
CA ALA A 3 -8.14 3.98 16.65
C ALA A 3 -8.59 5.34 16.11
N LEU A 4 -8.78 5.42 14.80
CA LEU A 4 -9.40 6.55 14.12
C LEU A 4 -10.85 6.21 13.82
N THR A 5 -11.78 6.96 14.40
CA THR A 5 -13.23 6.79 14.17
C THR A 5 -13.77 7.96 13.38
N ILE A 6 -14.36 7.66 12.22
CA ILE A 6 -15.00 8.63 11.33
C ILE A 6 -16.51 8.36 11.37
N SER A 7 -17.26 9.33 11.89
CA SER A 7 -18.72 9.28 11.95
C SER A 7 -19.30 10.18 10.88
N PHE A 8 -20.16 9.64 10.03
CA PHE A 8 -20.84 10.36 8.96
C PHE A 8 -22.33 10.03 8.95
N LYS A 9 -23.13 10.86 8.29
CA LYS A 9 -24.56 10.64 8.13
C LYS A 9 -24.90 10.50 6.66
N ASN A 10 -25.86 9.64 6.36
CA ASN A 10 -26.40 9.52 5.02
C ASN A 10 -27.46 10.61 4.73
N GLU A 11 -28.03 10.57 3.52
CA GLU A 11 -29.09 11.47 3.06
C GLU A 11 -30.39 11.37 3.89
N PHE A 12 -30.56 10.26 4.63
CA PHE A 12 -31.68 10.01 5.52
C PHE A 12 -31.37 10.34 7.00
N ASN A 13 -30.32 11.13 7.26
CA ASN A 13 -29.86 11.55 8.60
C ASN A 13 -29.52 10.38 9.56
N THR A 14 -29.26 9.20 9.01
CA THR A 14 -28.84 7.99 9.73
C THR A 14 -27.33 7.96 9.80
N SER A 15 -26.77 7.74 11.00
CA SER A 15 -25.32 7.70 11.20
C SER A 15 -24.70 6.36 10.81
N ALA A 16 -23.54 6.42 10.19
CA ALA A 16 -22.61 5.32 9.99
C ALA A 16 -21.24 5.71 10.55
N THR A 17 -20.48 4.70 10.97
CA THR A 17 -19.18 4.88 11.62
C THR A 17 -18.16 3.95 11.00
N LEU A 18 -17.06 4.50 10.49
CA LEU A 18 -15.88 3.78 10.03
C LEU A 18 -14.78 3.88 11.08
N THR A 19 -14.28 2.75 11.54
CA THR A 19 -13.21 2.67 12.55
C THR A 19 -12.01 1.98 11.95
N LEU A 20 -10.87 2.66 11.93
CA LEU A 20 -9.57 2.09 11.59
C LEU A 20 -8.78 1.87 12.87
N THR A 21 -8.46 0.62 13.19
CA THR A 21 -7.70 0.27 14.39
C THR A 21 -6.24 0.09 14.02
N PHE A 22 -5.37 0.90 14.61
CA PHE A 22 -3.93 0.85 14.38
C PHE A 22 -3.26 -0.06 15.39
N ASN A 23 -2.28 -0.79 14.90
CA ASN A 23 -1.36 -1.59 15.70
C ASN A 23 0.08 -1.36 15.23
N ARG A 24 1.02 -1.80 16.05
CA ARG A 24 2.45 -1.75 15.77
C ARG A 24 3.10 -3.07 16.13
N THR A 25 4.15 -3.43 15.41
CA THR A 25 4.93 -4.64 15.71
C THR A 25 5.56 -4.56 17.09
N ALA A 26 5.89 -5.70 17.70
CA ALA A 26 6.48 -5.78 19.05
C ALA A 26 7.79 -4.99 19.20
N ASP A 27 8.53 -4.78 18.10
CA ASP A 27 9.74 -3.96 18.06
C ASP A 27 9.46 -2.45 17.82
N ASN A 28 8.19 -2.06 17.73
CA ASN A 28 7.69 -0.71 17.43
C ASN A 28 8.24 -0.11 16.13
N LYS A 29 8.77 -0.93 15.22
CA LYS A 29 9.36 -0.43 13.97
C LYS A 29 8.36 -0.22 12.87
N THR A 30 7.27 -0.96 12.87
CA THR A 30 6.24 -0.85 11.84
C THR A 30 4.89 -0.58 12.48
N VAL A 31 4.11 0.25 11.79
CA VAL A 31 2.75 0.64 12.14
C VAL A 31 1.86 0.25 10.98
N PHE A 32 0.68 -0.28 11.28
CA PHE A 32 -0.28 -0.74 10.29
C PHE A 32 -1.71 -0.65 10.86
N VAL A 33 -2.71 -0.60 9.99
CA VAL A 33 -4.12 -0.72 10.36
C VAL A 33 -4.46 -2.20 10.46
N GLN A 34 -4.64 -2.70 11.68
CA GLN A 34 -4.95 -4.11 11.99
C GLN A 34 -6.40 -4.50 11.67
N ASP A 35 -7.33 -3.57 11.85
CA ASP A 35 -8.75 -3.84 11.62
C ASP A 35 -9.44 -2.62 11.02
N VAL A 36 -10.34 -2.89 10.08
CA VAL A 36 -11.22 -1.92 9.43
C VAL A 36 -12.65 -2.33 9.76
N GLU A 37 -13.36 -1.58 10.60
CA GLU A 37 -14.75 -1.85 10.98
C GLU A 37 -15.67 -0.77 10.40
N LEU A 38 -16.73 -1.18 9.72
CA LEU A 38 -17.84 -0.33 9.31
C LEU A 38 -19.12 -0.73 10.04
N SER A 39 -19.73 0.22 10.71
CA SER A 39 -21.00 0.05 11.41
C SER A 39 -22.04 1.02 10.87
N PHE A 40 -23.18 0.50 10.42
CA PHE A 40 -24.28 1.31 9.89
C PHE A 40 -25.64 0.68 10.19
N LEU A 41 -26.69 1.50 10.23
CA LEU A 41 -28.05 1.02 10.37
C LEU A 41 -28.58 0.54 9.01
N LEU A 42 -28.98 -0.73 8.94
CA LEU A 42 -29.61 -1.28 7.75
C LEU A 42 -31.02 -0.70 7.62
N SER A 43 -31.26 0.06 6.56
CA SER A 43 -32.56 0.67 6.30
C SER A 43 -33.03 0.35 4.89
N LYS A 44 -34.34 0.15 4.72
CA LYS A 44 -34.97 -0.09 3.43
C LYS A 44 -34.77 1.06 2.45
N ALA A 45 -34.56 2.28 2.96
CA ALA A 45 -34.28 3.45 2.15
C ALA A 45 -32.89 3.40 1.47
N LEU A 46 -31.88 2.86 2.18
CA LEU A 46 -30.52 2.70 1.64
C LEU A 46 -30.37 1.41 0.82
N PHE A 47 -31.04 0.33 1.24
CA PHE A 47 -30.86 -0.99 0.65
C PHE A 47 -32.23 -1.60 0.29
N PRO A 48 -32.96 -1.04 -0.70
CA PRO A 48 -34.33 -1.46 -1.01
C PRO A 48 -34.43 -2.89 -1.57
N GLN A 49 -33.32 -3.44 -2.09
CA GLN A 49 -33.25 -4.79 -2.67
C GLN A 49 -32.78 -5.85 -1.65
N PHE A 50 -32.61 -5.49 -0.39
CA PHE A 50 -32.16 -6.44 0.62
C PHE A 50 -33.27 -7.46 0.93
N ILE A 51 -32.92 -8.75 0.87
CA ILE A 51 -33.86 -9.88 0.82
C ILE A 51 -34.51 -10.16 2.19
N ASP A 52 -33.77 -9.98 3.29
CA ASP A 52 -34.29 -10.21 4.63
C ASP A 52 -34.88 -8.93 5.23
N GLU A 53 -36.18 -8.71 4.98
CA GLU A 53 -36.87 -7.51 5.48
C GLU A 53 -36.90 -7.41 7.02
N LYS A 54 -36.70 -8.52 7.75
CA LYS A 54 -36.66 -8.50 9.22
C LYS A 54 -35.34 -7.94 9.77
N ALA A 55 -34.29 -7.91 8.94
CA ALA A 55 -33.01 -7.32 9.33
C ALA A 55 -33.01 -5.79 9.22
N TYR A 56 -34.02 -5.17 8.60
CA TYR A 56 -34.12 -3.71 8.60
C TYR A 56 -34.25 -3.16 10.03
N ASN A 57 -33.77 -1.93 10.22
CA ASN A 57 -33.65 -1.24 11.51
C ASN A 57 -32.70 -1.93 12.50
N THR A 58 -31.81 -2.80 12.03
CA THR A 58 -30.72 -3.38 12.82
C THR A 58 -29.38 -2.78 12.40
N THR A 59 -28.42 -2.74 13.32
CA THR A 59 -27.06 -2.28 13.03
C THR A 59 -26.25 -3.43 12.45
N VAL A 60 -25.73 -3.23 11.25
CA VAL A 60 -24.79 -4.12 10.56
C VAL A 60 -23.38 -3.69 10.94
N LYS A 61 -22.55 -4.65 11.35
CA LYS A 61 -21.15 -4.45 11.73
C LYS A 61 -20.27 -5.36 10.91
N ALA A 62 -19.59 -4.77 9.93
CA ALA A 62 -18.69 -5.50 9.05
C ALA A 62 -17.25 -5.14 9.41
N SER A 63 -16.37 -6.14 9.50
CA SER A 63 -14.96 -5.90 9.82
C SER A 63 -14.00 -6.76 8.99
N ASN A 64 -12.74 -6.35 8.92
CA ASN A 64 -11.66 -7.13 8.35
C ASN A 64 -10.44 -7.07 9.28
N PRO A 65 -10.31 -8.02 10.22
CA PRO A 65 -9.24 -8.04 11.22
C PRO A 65 -7.90 -8.58 10.69
N THR A 66 -7.78 -8.80 9.37
CA THR A 66 -6.61 -9.41 8.74
C THR A 66 -5.81 -8.46 7.86
N SER A 67 -6.14 -7.16 7.88
CA SER A 67 -5.44 -6.22 7.02
C SER A 67 -4.11 -5.80 7.66
N ASP A 68 -2.98 -5.97 6.98
CA ASP A 68 -1.76 -5.18 7.23
C ASP A 68 -1.83 -3.90 6.37
N LEU A 69 -2.97 -3.19 6.43
CA LEU A 69 -3.24 -2.06 5.56
C LEU A 69 -2.41 -0.85 6.03
N PHE A 70 -1.92 -0.06 5.08
CA PHE A 70 -1.09 1.12 5.34
C PHE A 70 0.17 0.80 6.16
N SER A 71 0.75 -0.38 5.97
CA SER A 71 1.98 -0.79 6.67
C SER A 71 3.15 0.10 6.28
N VAL A 72 3.75 0.75 7.28
CA VAL A 72 4.88 1.66 7.13
C VAL A 72 5.77 1.61 8.36
N ALA A 73 7.06 1.94 8.20
CA ALA A 73 7.94 2.10 9.35
C ALA A 73 7.51 3.30 10.20
N SER A 74 7.62 3.20 11.54
CA SER A 74 7.12 4.18 12.51
C SER A 74 7.77 5.58 12.44
N VAL A 75 8.87 5.71 11.69
CA VAL A 75 9.59 6.97 11.44
C VAL A 75 9.11 7.64 10.15
N HIS A 76 8.11 7.09 9.47
CA HIS A 76 7.69 7.52 8.15
C HIS A 76 6.17 7.65 8.06
N SER A 77 5.70 8.61 7.26
CA SER A 77 4.28 8.71 6.91
C SER A 77 3.98 7.77 5.74
N TYR A 78 2.91 7.00 5.82
CA TYR A 78 2.44 6.21 4.69
C TYR A 78 1.75 7.13 3.67
N THR A 79 2.06 6.97 2.39
CA THR A 79 1.32 7.58 1.28
C THR A 79 0.99 6.54 0.21
N CYS A 80 -0.17 6.64 -0.43
CA CYS A 80 -0.52 5.77 -1.52
C CYS A 80 -1.42 6.50 -2.51
N SER A 81 -0.89 6.69 -3.73
CA SER A 81 -1.63 7.32 -4.83
C SER A 81 -2.63 6.36 -5.51
N ALA A 82 -2.42 5.05 -5.37
CA ALA A 82 -3.28 4.03 -5.94
C ALA A 82 -4.53 3.76 -5.09
N ALA A 83 -5.59 3.27 -5.74
CA ALA A 83 -6.78 2.80 -5.05
C ALA A 83 -6.48 1.50 -4.30
N GLN A 84 -6.91 1.40 -3.05
CA GLN A 84 -6.79 0.19 -2.22
C GLN A 84 -8.18 -0.24 -1.76
N SER A 85 -8.54 -1.48 -2.05
CA SER A 85 -9.87 -2.03 -1.77
C SER A 85 -9.80 -3.05 -0.64
N VAL A 86 -10.69 -2.91 0.35
CA VAL A 86 -10.81 -3.84 1.48
C VAL A 86 -12.22 -4.39 1.51
N GLN A 87 -12.35 -5.71 1.36
CA GLN A 87 -13.61 -6.41 1.55
C GLN A 87 -13.83 -6.67 3.04
N LEU A 88 -15.02 -6.34 3.54
CA LEU A 88 -15.39 -6.54 4.94
C LEU A 88 -16.24 -7.80 5.09
N SER A 89 -15.97 -8.57 6.14
CA SER A 89 -16.76 -9.74 6.50
C SER A 89 -17.87 -9.36 7.47
N HIS A 90 -19.01 -10.04 7.38
CA HIS A 90 -20.20 -9.73 8.15
C HIS A 90 -20.92 -11.02 8.60
N SER A 91 -21.59 -11.03 9.75
CA SER A 91 -22.25 -12.22 10.34
C SER A 91 -23.78 -12.33 10.13
N THR A 92 -24.45 -11.26 9.70
CA THR A 92 -25.90 -11.21 9.37
C THR A 92 -26.19 -12.09 8.17
N SER A 93 -27.24 -12.90 8.35
CA SER A 93 -27.91 -13.71 7.35
C SER A 93 -28.40 -12.84 6.18
N GLY A 94 -27.79 -13.01 5.00
CA GLY A 94 -28.13 -12.26 3.80
C GLY A 94 -26.86 -11.95 3.01
N ILE A 95 -26.96 -11.89 1.68
CA ILE A 95 -25.80 -11.60 0.82
C ILE A 95 -25.65 -10.07 0.80
N ILE A 96 -24.70 -9.54 1.58
CA ILE A 96 -24.24 -8.14 1.48
C ILE A 96 -22.73 -8.17 1.31
N ASP A 97 -22.28 -7.86 0.11
CA ASP A 97 -20.85 -7.64 -0.17
C ASP A 97 -20.52 -6.19 0.18
N ILE A 98 -19.65 -6.00 1.17
CA ILE A 98 -19.23 -4.68 1.64
C ILE A 98 -17.76 -4.50 1.28
N GLN A 99 -17.47 -3.51 0.46
CA GLN A 99 -16.12 -3.13 0.08
C GLN A 99 -15.88 -1.65 0.38
N ILE A 100 -14.71 -1.35 0.92
CA ILE A 100 -14.24 0.03 1.13
C ILE A 100 -13.06 0.28 0.21
N ASP A 101 -13.14 1.36 -0.56
CA ASP A 101 -12.07 1.82 -1.43
C ASP A 101 -11.41 3.07 -0.84
N PHE A 102 -10.13 2.96 -0.50
CA PHE A 102 -9.29 4.08 -0.10
C PHE A 102 -8.61 4.67 -1.34
N LEU A 103 -8.78 5.97 -1.54
CA LEU A 103 -8.22 6.72 -2.67
C LEU A 103 -7.27 7.79 -2.14
N LYS A 104 -6.04 7.85 -2.67
CA LYS A 104 -5.04 8.88 -2.31
C LYS A 104 -4.85 9.00 -0.79
N SER A 105 -4.63 7.87 -0.13
CA SER A 105 -4.51 7.81 1.32
C SER A 105 -3.13 8.29 1.78
N LYS A 106 -3.09 9.17 2.79
CA LYS A 106 -1.89 9.52 3.55
C LYS A 106 -2.19 9.35 5.02
N VAL A 107 -1.40 8.53 5.72
CA VAL A 107 -1.70 8.09 7.09
C VAL A 107 -0.45 8.01 7.94
N GLU A 108 -0.57 8.41 9.20
CA GLU A 108 0.49 8.31 10.21
C GLU A 108 -0.18 8.12 11.58
N ALA A 109 0.40 7.28 12.43
CA ALA A 109 -0.14 6.94 13.75
C ALA A 109 0.99 6.72 14.75
N TYR A 110 0.69 6.76 16.06
CA TYR A 110 1.68 6.72 17.14
C TYR A 110 2.72 7.86 17.11
N ILE A 111 2.30 9.04 16.65
CA ILE A 111 3.16 10.23 16.57
C ILE A 111 3.45 10.75 17.98
N GLU A 112 4.72 11.03 18.27
CA GLU A 112 5.14 11.68 19.51
C GLU A 112 4.52 13.09 19.63
N ASP A 113 4.12 13.49 20.84
CA ASP A 113 3.44 14.77 21.07
C ASP A 113 4.20 15.98 20.52
N ALA A 114 5.54 15.92 20.53
CA ALA A 114 6.42 16.98 20.02
C ALA A 114 6.38 17.15 18.49
N LYS A 115 5.96 16.12 17.74
CA LYS A 115 5.88 16.11 16.27
C LYS A 115 4.44 16.25 15.75
N LYS A 116 3.44 16.38 16.64
CA LYS A 116 2.04 16.47 16.22
C LYS A 116 1.79 17.67 15.31
N GLY A 117 1.20 17.40 14.14
CA GLY A 117 0.84 18.42 13.15
C GLY A 117 1.82 18.54 11.98
N GLU A 118 2.97 17.89 12.06
CA GLU A 118 3.92 17.74 10.96
C GLU A 118 3.92 16.28 10.48
N TRP A 119 4.08 16.08 9.18
CA TRP A 119 4.22 14.75 8.59
C TRP A 119 5.70 14.40 8.52
N ASP A 120 6.06 13.17 8.87
CA ASP A 120 7.42 12.67 8.64
C ASP A 120 7.66 12.36 7.14
N SER A 121 8.84 11.83 6.83
CA SER A 121 9.24 11.50 5.47
C SER A 121 8.30 10.44 4.88
N GLU A 122 7.72 10.73 3.72
CA GLU A 122 6.68 9.90 3.10
C GLU A 122 7.25 8.63 2.44
N ILE A 123 6.61 7.49 2.66
CA ILE A 123 6.86 6.23 1.95
C ILE A 123 5.64 5.88 1.10
N ASP A 124 5.83 5.76 -0.21
CA ASP A 124 4.76 5.35 -1.12
C ASP A 124 4.57 3.83 -1.11
N CYS A 125 3.31 3.39 -1.07
CA CYS A 125 2.89 1.99 -1.12
C CYS A 125 3.45 1.19 -2.30
N LYS A 126 3.79 1.84 -3.43
CA LYS A 126 4.39 1.20 -4.61
C LYS A 126 5.91 1.20 -4.62
N SER A 127 6.56 1.96 -3.74
CA SER A 127 8.02 2.08 -3.72
C SER A 127 8.73 0.81 -3.22
N SER A 128 7.98 -0.15 -2.67
CA SER A 128 8.52 -1.41 -2.14
C SER A 128 8.70 -2.51 -3.17
N GLU A 129 8.05 -2.47 -4.35
CA GLU A 129 7.93 -3.69 -5.18
C GLU A 129 8.44 -3.65 -6.62
N ILE A 130 8.87 -2.51 -7.15
CA ILE A 130 9.57 -2.52 -8.46
C ILE A 130 11.03 -2.18 -8.21
N SER A 131 11.78 -3.22 -7.86
CA SER A 131 13.24 -3.20 -7.81
C SER A 131 13.80 -3.08 -9.24
N ASP A 132 13.65 -1.90 -9.84
CA ASP A 132 14.36 -1.48 -11.06
C ASP A 132 15.87 -1.61 -10.89
N VAL A 133 16.34 -1.74 -9.64
CA VAL A 133 17.71 -2.10 -9.27
C VAL A 133 18.20 -3.33 -10.04
N VAL A 134 17.37 -4.36 -10.24
CA VAL A 134 17.81 -5.57 -10.95
C VAL A 134 18.04 -5.30 -12.45
N PRO A 135 17.06 -4.77 -13.23
CA PRO A 135 17.30 -4.36 -14.61
C PRO A 135 18.47 -3.37 -14.78
N ILE A 136 18.62 -2.40 -13.88
CA ILE A 136 19.70 -1.40 -13.94
C ILE A 136 21.06 -2.04 -13.70
N ALA A 137 21.19 -2.92 -12.69
CA ALA A 137 22.43 -3.63 -12.40
C ALA A 137 22.86 -4.54 -13.56
N VAL A 138 21.91 -5.26 -14.15
CA VAL A 138 22.16 -6.11 -15.33
C VAL A 138 22.61 -5.26 -16.52
N GLY A 139 21.97 -4.11 -16.75
CA GLY A 139 22.36 -3.16 -17.80
C GLY A 139 23.78 -2.62 -17.64
N ALA A 140 24.15 -2.22 -16.42
CA ALA A 140 25.49 -1.71 -16.12
C ALA A 140 26.58 -2.77 -16.32
N ALA A 141 26.32 -4.02 -15.89
CA ALA A 141 27.25 -5.13 -16.07
C ALA A 141 27.49 -5.46 -17.56
N LEU A 142 26.42 -5.51 -18.36
CA LEU A 142 26.51 -5.75 -19.80
C LEU A 142 27.27 -4.63 -20.52
N ALA A 143 26.99 -3.36 -20.20
CA ALA A 143 27.69 -2.22 -20.78
C ALA A 143 29.20 -2.23 -20.44
N GLY A 144 29.54 -2.51 -19.18
CA GLY A 144 30.94 -2.61 -18.74
C GLY A 144 31.72 -3.69 -19.48
N LEU A 145 31.12 -4.88 -19.65
CA LEU A 145 31.74 -5.99 -20.37
C LEU A 145 32.02 -5.63 -21.83
N VAL A 146 31.08 -4.98 -22.52
CA VAL A 146 31.24 -4.55 -23.91
C VAL A 146 32.42 -3.57 -24.04
N VAL A 147 32.53 -2.58 -23.14
CA VAL A 147 33.63 -1.61 -23.15
C VAL A 147 34.99 -2.30 -22.98
N ILE A 148 35.10 -3.25 -22.05
CA ILE A 148 36.33 -4.01 -21.82
C ILE A 148 36.73 -4.80 -23.08
N VAL A 149 35.78 -5.49 -23.71
CA VAL A 149 36.00 -6.25 -24.95
C VAL A 149 36.48 -5.33 -26.07
N LEU A 150 35.89 -4.14 -26.21
CA LEU A 150 36.29 -3.17 -27.23
C LEU A 150 37.72 -2.65 -27.02
N ILE A 151 38.11 -2.35 -25.78
CA ILE A 151 39.49 -1.92 -25.46
C ILE A 151 40.48 -3.04 -25.78
N ALA A 152 40.20 -4.27 -25.34
CA ALA A 152 41.04 -5.43 -25.62
C ALA A 152 41.19 -5.67 -27.13
N TYR A 153 40.08 -5.56 -27.87
CA TYR A 153 40.08 -5.66 -29.33
C TYR A 153 40.92 -4.57 -29.98
N PHE A 154 40.81 -3.31 -29.53
CA PHE A 154 41.59 -2.20 -30.07
C PHE A 154 43.09 -2.42 -29.88
N ILE A 155 43.52 -2.87 -28.70
CA ILE A 155 44.93 -3.14 -28.41
C ILE A 155 45.43 -4.32 -29.26
N GLY A 156 44.67 -5.43 -29.29
CA GLY A 156 45.00 -6.61 -30.09
C GLY A 156 45.12 -6.28 -31.58
N ARG A 157 44.13 -5.58 -32.13
CA ARG A 157 44.13 -5.15 -33.53
C ARG A 157 45.26 -4.17 -33.86
N ARG A 158 45.67 -3.33 -32.91
CA ARG A 158 46.83 -2.43 -33.08
C ARG A 158 48.14 -3.22 -33.12
N ARG A 159 48.26 -4.30 -32.36
CA ARG A 159 49.44 -5.16 -32.32
C ARG A 159 49.55 -6.07 -33.55
N SER A 160 48.45 -6.69 -34.00
CA SER A 160 48.45 -7.52 -35.21
C SER A 160 48.84 -6.74 -36.47
N ARG A 161 48.46 -5.46 -36.57
CA ARG A 161 48.89 -4.60 -37.69
C ARG A 161 50.38 -4.26 -37.69
N ARG A 162 51.08 -4.37 -36.56
CA ARG A 162 52.53 -4.17 -36.45
C ARG A 162 53.36 -5.42 -36.76
N LEU A 163 52.75 -6.60 -36.80
CA LEU A 163 53.44 -7.88 -37.05
C LEU A 163 53.49 -8.28 -38.54
N ALA A 164 52.75 -7.59 -39.42
CA ALA A 164 52.67 -7.94 -40.86
C ALA A 164 53.70 -7.22 -41.75
N TYR A 165 54.64 -6.46 -41.20
CA TYR A 165 55.68 -5.73 -41.97
C TYR A 165 57.11 -6.22 -41.72
N GLN A 166 57.29 -7.36 -41.04
CA GLN A 166 58.57 -8.06 -40.96
C GLN A 166 58.41 -9.53 -41.37
N SER A 167 58.22 -9.75 -42.66
CA SER A 167 58.61 -10.99 -43.32
C SER A 167 59.23 -10.61 -44.65
N VAL A 168 60.46 -11.11 -44.84
CA VAL A 168 61.37 -10.98 -46.00
C VAL A 168 60.66 -10.97 -47.34
#